data_AF-A0A519I6F6-F1
#
_entry.id   AF-A0A519I6F6-F1
#
_cell.length_a   1.000
_cell.length_b   1.000
_cell.length_c   1.000
_cell.angle_alpha   90.00
_cell.angle_beta   90.00
_cell.angle_gamma   90.00
#
_symmetry.space_group_name_H-M   'P 1'
#
loop_
_entity.id
_entity.type
_entity.pdbx_description
1 polymer ?
#
loop_
_entity_poly.entity_id
_entity_poly.type
_entity_poly.pdbx_seq_one_letter_code
_entity_poly.pdbx_strand_id
1 'polypeptide(L)'
;MKSALPALIAAALLAACAAPPAPPAPATDGWQPLALPGKKPTHYRWTEKDGRPALEASSDRSASAWRKRLEPSVAEVGQVTFSWWAQAPIPNASVADVDLEDAVARVIFAFAGDLDKLPLRTRMKFELAQALTGEVPPYATLMYVWDSKLPVGTVVVNPR
;
A
#
# COMPACT_ATOMS: atom_id res chain seq x y z
N MET A 1 4.29 67.19 -39.86
CA MET A 1 5.06 66.98 -38.61
C MET A 1 4.17 66.17 -37.67
N LYS A 2 4.40 64.84 -37.59
CA LYS A 2 4.83 64.08 -36.39
C LYS A 2 3.96 64.43 -35.16
N SER A 3 3.15 63.50 -34.63
CA SER A 3 3.65 62.51 -33.68
C SER A 3 2.74 61.29 -33.53
N ALA A 4 3.40 60.18 -33.18
CA ALA A 4 2.91 58.80 -33.20
C ALA A 4 2.16 58.40 -31.91
N LEU A 5 1.20 57.48 -32.08
CA LEU A 5 0.61 56.66 -31.00
C LEU A 5 1.69 55.75 -30.39
N PRO A 6 1.72 55.54 -29.06
CA PRO A 6 2.51 54.46 -28.48
C PRO A 6 1.74 53.15 -28.62
N ALA A 7 2.33 52.18 -29.30
CA ALA A 7 1.90 50.78 -29.24
C ALA A 7 2.30 50.23 -27.87
N LEU A 8 1.30 49.88 -27.03
CA LEU A 8 1.55 49.12 -25.82
C LEU A 8 1.94 47.69 -26.20
N ILE A 9 3.19 47.33 -25.93
CA ILE A 9 3.68 45.95 -25.97
C ILE A 9 3.14 45.25 -24.72
N ALA A 10 2.17 44.36 -24.90
CA ALA A 10 1.75 43.42 -23.86
C ALA A 10 2.76 42.27 -23.83
N ALA A 11 3.73 42.34 -22.91
CA ALA A 11 4.65 41.24 -22.64
C ALA A 11 3.93 40.14 -21.83
N ALA A 12 3.95 38.93 -22.37
CA ALA A 12 3.34 37.74 -21.79
C ALA A 12 4.02 37.31 -20.49
N LEU A 13 3.22 36.99 -19.47
CA LEU A 13 3.66 36.23 -18.29
C LEU A 13 3.04 34.83 -18.37
N LEU A 14 3.73 33.91 -19.02
CA LEU A 14 3.51 32.48 -18.85
C LEU A 14 4.15 32.08 -17.52
N ALA A 15 3.38 32.17 -16.44
CA ALA A 15 3.77 31.60 -15.15
C ALA A 15 3.70 30.08 -15.25
N ALA A 16 4.85 29.45 -15.58
CA ALA A 16 5.01 28.02 -15.50
C ALA A 16 4.92 27.60 -14.02
N CYS A 17 3.83 26.91 -13.65
CA CYS A 17 3.72 26.22 -12.38
C CYS A 17 4.66 25.01 -12.39
N ALA A 18 5.96 25.25 -12.19
CA ALA A 18 6.91 24.19 -11.95
C ALA A 18 6.68 23.68 -10.52
N ALA A 19 6.07 22.49 -10.39
CA ALA A 19 6.04 21.79 -9.11
C ALA A 19 7.49 21.51 -8.67
N PRO A 20 7.82 21.65 -7.37
CA PRO A 20 9.15 21.31 -6.89
C PRO A 20 9.48 19.84 -7.22
N PRO A 21 10.73 19.53 -7.59
CA PRO A 21 11.14 18.16 -7.86
C PRO A 21 10.90 17.29 -6.62
N ALA A 22 10.37 16.08 -6.83
CA ALA A 22 10.16 15.13 -5.74
C ALA A 22 11.51 14.85 -5.04
N PRO A 23 11.50 14.70 -3.70
CA PRO A 23 12.72 14.36 -2.97
C PRO A 23 13.31 13.05 -3.50
N PRO A 24 14.65 12.90 -3.47
CA PRO A 24 15.30 11.66 -3.87
C PRO A 24 14.77 10.49 -3.03
N ALA A 25 14.46 9.39 -3.71
CA ALA A 25 13.98 8.18 -3.07
C ALA A 25 15.01 7.69 -2.03
N PRO A 26 14.66 7.53 -0.74
CA PRO A 26 15.52 6.85 0.21
C PRO A 26 15.73 5.40 -0.22
N ALA A 27 16.86 4.81 0.21
CA ALA A 27 17.12 3.39 0.00
C ALA A 27 15.94 2.58 0.56
N THR A 28 15.39 1.67 -0.24
CA THR A 28 14.17 0.95 0.15
C THR A 28 14.44 -0.15 1.17
N ASP A 29 15.69 -0.45 1.52
CA ASP A 29 16.08 -1.45 2.54
C ASP A 29 15.30 -2.78 2.38
N GLY A 30 15.29 -3.32 1.15
CA GLY A 30 14.59 -4.57 0.82
C GLY A 30 13.08 -4.46 0.71
N TRP A 31 12.49 -3.29 0.94
CA TRP A 31 11.09 -3.03 0.62
C TRP A 31 10.87 -2.87 -0.88
N GLN A 32 9.78 -3.45 -1.37
CA GLN A 32 9.44 -3.49 -2.78
C GLN A 32 7.93 -3.61 -3.00
N PRO A 33 7.41 -3.17 -4.16
CA PRO A 33 6.01 -3.37 -4.50
C PRO A 33 5.75 -4.86 -4.80
N LEU A 34 4.60 -5.35 -4.37
CA LEU A 34 4.04 -6.64 -4.73
C LEU A 34 2.73 -6.42 -5.46
N ALA A 35 2.69 -6.78 -6.74
CA ALA A 35 1.45 -6.84 -7.52
C ALA A 35 0.73 -8.17 -7.29
N LEU A 36 -0.60 -8.16 -7.29
CA LEU A 36 -1.41 -9.36 -7.24
C LEU A 36 -1.92 -9.71 -8.65
N PRO A 37 -1.88 -10.99 -9.08
CA PRO A 37 -2.37 -11.38 -10.40
C PRO A 37 -3.82 -10.94 -10.64
N GLY A 38 -4.07 -10.34 -11.80
CA GLY A 38 -5.41 -9.87 -12.19
C GLY A 38 -5.92 -8.65 -11.41
N LYS A 39 -5.09 -7.98 -10.61
CA LYS A 39 -5.46 -6.77 -9.85
C LYS A 39 -4.70 -5.56 -10.36
N LYS A 40 -5.37 -4.41 -10.35
CA LYS A 40 -4.72 -3.12 -10.63
C LYS A 40 -3.72 -2.82 -9.49
N PRO A 41 -2.48 -2.43 -9.80
CA PRO A 41 -1.49 -2.10 -8.77
C PRO A 41 -1.83 -0.77 -8.08
N THR A 42 -1.28 -0.57 -6.88
CA THR A 42 -1.20 0.74 -6.22
C THR A 42 0.03 1.47 -6.73
N HIS A 43 -0.08 2.78 -6.96
CA HIS A 43 1.05 3.62 -7.34
C HIS A 43 1.75 4.13 -6.09
N TYR A 44 3.03 3.79 -5.94
CA TYR A 44 3.86 4.21 -4.82
C TYR A 44 4.82 5.31 -5.25
N ARG A 45 4.91 6.38 -4.44
CA ARG A 45 5.82 7.50 -4.70
C ARG A 45 6.42 7.98 -3.38
N TRP A 46 7.73 8.22 -3.37
CA TRP A 46 8.38 8.88 -2.25
C TRP A 46 7.99 10.36 -2.19
N THR A 47 7.64 10.81 -0.99
CA THR A 47 7.20 12.17 -0.71
C THR A 47 7.66 12.59 0.68
N GLU A 48 7.29 13.79 1.08
CA GLU A 48 7.40 14.27 2.46
C GLU A 48 5.99 14.46 3.04
N LYS A 49 5.78 14.03 4.28
CA LYS A 49 4.55 14.30 5.04
C LYS A 49 4.91 14.82 6.42
N ASP A 50 4.44 16.02 6.73
CA ASP A 50 4.68 16.70 8.01
C ASP A 50 6.18 16.73 8.37
N GLY A 51 7.04 17.07 7.39
CA GLY A 51 8.50 17.15 7.56
C GLY A 51 9.22 15.79 7.65
N ARG A 52 8.54 14.67 7.40
CA ARG A 52 9.13 13.32 7.45
C ARG A 52 9.08 12.65 6.08
N PRO A 53 10.14 11.93 5.65
CA PRO A 53 10.07 11.07 4.47
C PRO A 53 8.92 10.06 4.60
N ALA A 54 8.12 9.94 3.55
CA ALA A 54 6.95 9.08 3.52
C ALA A 54 6.80 8.41 2.16
N LEU A 55 6.20 7.23 2.14
CA LEU A 55 5.77 6.58 0.92
C LEU A 55 4.28 6.83 0.73
N GLU A 56 3.93 7.63 -0.28
CA GLU A 56 2.55 7.82 -0.69
C GLU A 56 2.08 6.59 -1.48
N ALA A 57 0.87 6.12 -1.17
CA ALA A 57 0.21 5.00 -1.84
C ALA A 57 -1.11 5.50 -2.45
N SER A 58 -1.16 5.63 -3.77
CA SER A 58 -2.37 6.02 -4.50
C SER A 58 -3.04 4.79 -5.12
N SER A 59 -4.25 4.48 -4.66
CA SER A 59 -5.02 3.31 -5.07
C SER A 59 -6.42 3.71 -5.54
N ASP A 60 -6.90 3.07 -6.59
CA ASP A 60 -8.28 3.20 -7.09
C ASP A 60 -8.71 1.83 -7.61
N ARG A 61 -9.55 1.16 -6.82
CA ARG A 61 -9.96 -0.24 -7.02
C ARG A 61 -8.75 -1.16 -7.26
N SER A 62 -7.69 -0.92 -6.49
CA SER A 62 -6.40 -1.62 -6.58
C SER A 62 -6.25 -2.65 -5.47
N ALA A 63 -5.39 -3.63 -5.68
CA ALA A 63 -4.93 -4.52 -4.63
C ALA A 63 -3.45 -4.88 -4.87
N SER A 64 -2.60 -4.43 -3.96
CA SER A 64 -1.15 -4.66 -3.97
C SER A 64 -0.61 -4.48 -2.56
N ALA A 65 0.66 -4.79 -2.35
CA ALA A 65 1.36 -4.49 -1.10
C ALA A 65 2.68 -3.77 -1.36
N TRP A 66 3.15 -3.02 -0.38
CA TRP A 66 4.55 -2.65 -0.25
C TRP A 66 5.12 -3.56 0.84
N ARG A 67 6.09 -4.40 0.52
CA ARG A 67 6.52 -5.48 1.42
C ARG A 67 8.03 -5.60 1.48
N LYS A 68 8.52 -6.12 2.60
CA LYS A 68 9.90 -6.58 2.79
C LYS A 68 9.86 -8.05 3.19
N ARG A 69 10.67 -8.87 2.51
CA ARG A 69 10.92 -10.25 2.96
C ARG A 69 12.06 -10.20 3.97
N LEU A 70 11.88 -10.89 5.10
CA LEU A 70 12.90 -10.99 6.13
C LEU A 70 13.71 -12.27 5.88
N GLU A 71 14.90 -12.10 5.33
CA GLU A 71 15.86 -13.18 5.09
C GLU A 71 17.19 -12.84 5.80
N PRO A 72 17.70 -13.71 6.70
CA PRO A 72 17.08 -14.95 7.17
C PRO A 72 15.78 -14.68 7.96
N SER A 73 14.97 -15.72 8.14
CA SER A 73 13.77 -15.64 8.97
C SER A 73 14.11 -15.20 10.39
N VAL A 74 13.26 -14.34 10.96
CA VAL A 74 13.44 -13.88 12.34
C VAL A 74 13.00 -14.97 13.30
N ALA A 75 13.90 -15.40 14.19
CA ALA A 75 13.64 -16.48 15.14
C ALA A 75 12.65 -16.09 16.26
N GLU A 76 12.66 -14.82 16.67
CA GLU A 76 11.76 -14.29 17.70
C GLU A 76 11.04 -13.04 17.19
N VAL A 77 9.71 -13.01 17.35
CA VAL A 77 8.91 -11.85 16.95
C VAL A 77 9.20 -10.71 17.93
N GLY A 78 10.03 -9.77 17.49
CA GLY A 78 10.32 -8.55 18.23
C GLY A 78 9.18 -7.52 18.14
N GLN A 79 9.49 -6.29 18.55
CA GLN A 79 8.57 -5.16 18.42
C GLN A 79 8.59 -4.60 17.01
N VAL A 80 7.41 -4.32 16.45
CA VAL A 80 7.27 -3.63 15.17
C VAL A 80 6.57 -2.29 15.40
N THR A 81 7.19 -1.24 14.89
CA THR A 81 6.63 0.12 14.93
C THR A 81 6.38 0.57 13.50
N PHE A 82 5.18 1.05 13.25
CA PHE A 82 4.79 1.61 11.96
C PHE A 82 4.05 2.93 12.18
N SER A 83 4.16 3.81 11.20
CA SER A 83 3.43 5.07 11.14
C SER A 83 2.79 5.15 9.78
N TRP A 84 1.50 5.46 9.76
CA TRP A 84 0.75 5.68 8.54
C TRP A 84 -0.24 6.81 8.72
N TRP A 85 -0.80 7.26 7.61
CA TRP A 85 -1.81 8.31 7.61
C TRP A 85 -2.81 8.04 6.49
N ALA A 86 -4.08 8.21 6.83
CA ALA A 86 -5.19 8.23 5.88
C ALA A 86 -6.10 9.40 6.22
N GLN A 87 -6.60 10.10 5.20
CA GLN A 87 -7.46 11.28 5.40
C GLN A 87 -8.81 10.92 6.04
N ALA A 88 -9.38 9.79 5.62
CA ALA A 88 -10.67 9.31 6.07
C ALA A 88 -10.75 7.79 5.92
N PRO A 89 -11.58 7.12 6.73
CA PRO A 89 -11.95 5.72 6.49
C PRO A 89 -12.78 5.56 5.20
N ILE A 90 -12.87 4.33 4.69
CA ILE A 90 -13.73 4.00 3.54
C ILE A 90 -15.18 3.91 4.05
N PRO A 91 -16.11 4.74 3.54
CA PRO A 91 -17.50 4.69 3.98
C PRO A 91 -18.10 3.30 3.81
N ASN A 92 -18.84 2.84 4.82
CA ASN A 92 -19.52 1.54 4.86
C ASN A 92 -18.64 0.28 4.83
N ALA A 93 -17.33 0.40 4.66
CA ALA A 93 -16.40 -0.74 4.72
C ALA A 93 -16.42 -1.39 6.11
N SER A 94 -16.31 -2.72 6.12
CA SER A 94 -16.31 -3.53 7.34
C SER A 94 -15.54 -4.81 7.11
N VAL A 95 -14.44 -5.01 7.82
CA VAL A 95 -13.62 -6.24 7.72
C VAL A 95 -14.30 -7.48 8.30
N ALA A 96 -15.38 -7.31 9.07
CA ALA A 96 -16.20 -8.42 9.58
C ALA A 96 -17.28 -8.90 8.61
N ASP A 97 -17.48 -8.19 7.48
CA ASP A 97 -18.47 -8.54 6.47
C ASP A 97 -17.76 -8.84 5.15
N VAL A 98 -17.98 -10.04 4.61
CA VAL A 98 -17.31 -10.55 3.42
C VAL A 98 -17.60 -9.74 2.16
N ASP A 99 -18.78 -9.12 2.07
CA ASP A 99 -19.23 -8.34 0.91
C ASP A 99 -18.79 -6.87 1.02
N LEU A 100 -18.49 -6.41 2.24
CA LEU A 100 -18.04 -5.06 2.53
C LEU A 100 -16.57 -5.02 3.00
N GLU A 101 -15.83 -6.12 2.82
CA GLU A 101 -14.49 -6.32 3.35
C GLU A 101 -13.49 -5.35 2.71
N ASP A 102 -13.35 -4.17 3.31
CA ASP A 102 -12.32 -3.22 2.94
C ASP A 102 -11.74 -2.46 4.14
N ALA A 103 -10.54 -1.93 3.98
CA ALA A 103 -9.85 -1.10 4.95
C ALA A 103 -8.91 -0.14 4.22
N VAL A 104 -8.88 1.12 4.65
CA VAL A 104 -8.08 2.17 4.01
C VAL A 104 -6.58 1.84 3.98
N ALA A 105 -6.11 1.11 4.99
CA ALA A 105 -4.76 0.60 5.04
C ALA A 105 -4.70 -0.66 5.92
N ARG A 106 -3.75 -1.55 5.61
CA ARG A 106 -3.49 -2.80 6.35
C ARG A 106 -1.99 -2.97 6.58
N VAL A 107 -1.60 -3.36 7.78
CA VAL A 107 -0.26 -3.88 8.08
C VAL A 107 -0.37 -5.39 8.19
N ILE A 108 0.32 -6.09 7.29
CA ILE A 108 0.20 -7.54 7.13
C ILE A 108 1.52 -8.19 7.55
N PHE A 109 1.45 -9.09 8.51
CA PHE A 109 2.52 -10.01 8.85
C PHE A 109 2.22 -11.36 8.21
N ALA A 110 3.20 -11.89 7.48
CA ALA A 110 3.12 -13.14 6.75
C ALA A 110 4.09 -14.15 7.38
N PHE A 111 3.57 -15.28 7.82
CA PHE A 111 4.33 -16.30 8.52
C PHE A 111 4.48 -17.54 7.63
N ALA A 112 5.70 -18.07 7.59
CA ALA A 112 5.95 -19.41 7.09
C ALA A 112 5.46 -20.44 8.12
N GLY A 113 5.25 -21.67 7.67
CA GLY A 113 4.80 -22.75 8.52
C GLY A 113 4.85 -24.09 7.80
N ASP A 114 4.44 -25.12 8.51
CA ASP A 114 4.46 -26.49 8.00
C ASP A 114 3.23 -26.75 7.12
N LEU A 115 3.42 -26.64 5.79
CA LEU A 115 2.37 -26.82 4.81
C LEU A 115 1.75 -28.23 4.85
N ASP A 116 2.47 -29.26 5.29
CA ASP A 116 1.96 -30.63 5.36
C ASP A 116 0.88 -30.82 6.42
N LYS A 117 0.80 -29.91 7.39
CA LYS A 117 -0.30 -29.84 8.36
C LYS A 117 -1.59 -29.25 7.78
N LEU A 118 -1.54 -28.65 6.59
CA LEU A 118 -2.73 -28.08 5.96
C LEU A 118 -3.59 -29.19 5.33
N PRO A 119 -4.94 -29.06 5.36
CA PRO A 119 -5.82 -29.92 4.60
C PRO A 119 -5.44 -29.95 3.12
N LEU A 120 -5.60 -31.11 2.46
CA LEU A 120 -5.22 -31.30 1.05
C LEU A 120 -5.78 -30.22 0.13
N ARG A 121 -7.06 -29.85 0.31
CA ARG A 121 -7.71 -28.78 -0.46
C ARG A 121 -6.98 -27.43 -0.33
N THR A 122 -6.47 -27.12 0.85
CA THR A 122 -5.71 -25.89 1.08
C THR A 122 -4.33 -25.97 0.42
N ARG A 123 -3.64 -27.11 0.52
CA ARG A 123 -2.35 -27.31 -0.19
C ARG A 123 -2.48 -27.14 -1.70
N MET A 124 -3.53 -27.69 -2.32
CA MET A 124 -3.79 -27.48 -3.75
C MET A 124 -4.02 -26.00 -4.12
N LYS A 125 -4.69 -25.22 -3.25
CA LYS A 125 -4.82 -23.77 -3.45
C LYS A 125 -3.47 -23.07 -3.37
N PHE A 126 -2.60 -23.48 -2.44
CA PHE A 126 -1.26 -22.93 -2.30
C PHE A 126 -0.41 -23.20 -3.54
N GLU A 127 -0.43 -24.42 -4.07
CA GLU A 127 0.28 -24.79 -5.30
C GLU A 127 -0.18 -23.94 -6.49
N LEU A 128 -1.50 -23.78 -6.66
CA LEU A 128 -2.05 -22.92 -7.71
C LEU A 128 -1.60 -21.46 -7.55
N ALA A 129 -1.67 -20.93 -6.33
CA ALA A 129 -1.24 -19.56 -6.06
C ALA A 129 0.26 -19.38 -6.30
N GLN A 130 1.09 -20.36 -5.95
CA GLN A 130 2.52 -20.35 -6.25
C GLN A 130 2.79 -20.41 -7.75
N ALA A 131 2.05 -21.22 -8.51
CA ALA A 131 2.18 -21.28 -9.96
C ALA A 131 1.82 -19.94 -10.63
N LEU A 132 0.85 -19.20 -10.08
CA LEU A 132 0.41 -17.91 -10.61
C LEU A 132 1.28 -16.73 -10.16
N THR A 133 1.86 -16.78 -8.96
CA THR A 133 2.60 -15.65 -8.35
C THR A 133 4.11 -15.83 -8.35
N GLY A 134 4.59 -17.06 -8.59
CA GLY A 134 5.99 -17.46 -8.43
C GLY A 134 6.41 -17.67 -6.97
N GLU A 135 5.52 -17.47 -6.00
CA GLU A 135 5.86 -17.50 -4.58
C GLU A 135 4.85 -18.33 -3.78
N VAL A 136 5.37 -19.10 -2.81
CA VAL A 136 4.53 -19.83 -1.86
C VAL A 136 3.72 -18.81 -1.04
N PRO A 137 2.39 -18.94 -0.97
CA PRO A 137 1.58 -18.09 -0.10
C PRO A 137 1.99 -18.24 1.37
N PRO A 138 1.76 -17.22 2.21
CA PRO A 138 2.01 -17.36 3.64
C PRO A 138 1.15 -18.46 4.26
N TYR A 139 1.73 -19.22 5.18
CA TYR A 139 1.02 -20.24 5.95
C TYR A 139 -0.06 -19.62 6.83
N ALA A 140 0.28 -18.52 7.49
CA ALA A 140 -0.63 -17.72 8.30
C ALA A 140 -0.38 -16.23 8.09
N THR A 141 -1.40 -15.42 8.29
CA THR A 141 -1.26 -13.97 8.29
C THR A 141 -1.88 -13.36 9.55
N LEU A 142 -1.26 -12.28 10.04
CA LEU A 142 -1.83 -11.40 11.04
C LEU A 142 -1.97 -10.02 10.41
N MET A 143 -3.17 -9.45 10.48
CA MET A 143 -3.45 -8.15 9.88
C MET A 143 -3.89 -7.16 10.94
N TYR A 144 -3.20 -6.02 11.00
CA TYR A 144 -3.69 -4.84 11.71
C TYR A 144 -4.34 -3.92 10.68
N VAL A 145 -5.61 -3.61 10.89
CA VAL A 145 -6.46 -2.91 9.93
C VAL A 145 -7.13 -1.73 10.61
N TRP A 146 -7.37 -0.67 9.85
CA TRP A 146 -8.25 0.41 10.28
C TRP A 146 -9.65 0.17 9.72
N ASP A 147 -10.51 -0.38 10.57
CA ASP A 147 -11.92 -0.61 10.26
C ASP A 147 -12.75 0.63 10.61
N SER A 148 -13.86 0.83 9.89
CA SER A 148 -14.72 2.01 10.04
C SER A 148 -15.85 1.82 11.07
N LYS A 149 -16.12 0.58 11.52
CA LYS A 149 -17.28 0.20 12.33
C LYS A 149 -16.90 -0.48 13.63
N LEU A 150 -15.86 -1.29 13.63
CA LEU A 150 -15.49 -2.11 14.79
C LEU A 150 -14.72 -1.29 15.84
N PRO A 151 -14.95 -1.55 17.14
CA PRO A 151 -14.13 -0.98 18.20
C PRO A 151 -12.66 -1.38 18.06
N VAL A 152 -11.76 -0.47 18.46
CA VAL A 152 -10.31 -0.76 18.54
C VAL A 152 -10.07 -1.95 19.46
N GLY A 153 -9.19 -2.86 19.04
CA GLY A 153 -8.87 -4.09 19.77
C GLY A 153 -9.76 -5.29 19.43
N THR A 154 -10.78 -5.11 18.57
CA THR A 154 -11.57 -6.23 18.06
C THR A 154 -10.70 -7.17 17.23
N VAL A 155 -10.79 -8.47 17.51
CA VAL A 155 -10.14 -9.52 16.72
C VAL A 155 -11.17 -10.19 15.83
N VAL A 156 -10.91 -10.18 14.51
CA VAL A 156 -11.75 -10.83 13.51
C VAL A 156 -10.98 -12.01 12.92
N VAL A 157 -11.58 -13.19 12.95
CA VAL A 157 -11.05 -14.37 12.25
C VAL A 157 -11.60 -14.35 10.83
N ASN A 158 -10.74 -14.12 9.84
CA ASN A 158 -11.16 -14.13 8.44
C ASN A 158 -11.48 -15.57 8.03
N PRO A 159 -12.71 -15.86 7.55
CA PRO A 159 -13.12 -17.22 7.19
C PRO A 159 -12.56 -17.70 5.84
N ARG A 160 -11.79 -16.88 5.11
CA ARG A 160 -11.28 -17.19 3.76
C ARG A 160 -9.99 -18.01 3.74
#